data_AF-A0A2D8XAK1-F1
#
_entry.id   AF-A0A2D8XAK1-F1
#
_cell.length_a   1.000
_cell.length_b   1.000
_cell.length_c   1.000
_cell.angle_alpha   90.00
_cell.angle_beta   90.00
_cell.angle_gamma   90.00
#
_symmetry.space_group_name_H-M   'P 1'
#
loop_
_entity.id
_entity.type
_entity.pdbx_description
1 polymer ?
#
loop_
_entity_poly.entity_id
_entity_poly.type
_entity_poly.pdbx_seq_one_letter_code
_entity_poly.pdbx_strand_id
1 'polypeptide(L)'
;MATPNMGLITETNSQYYAGSQTFVTDGSSSTLTATFNTELEFGSSDPTASGYNLNNFKLYYSTTGVPNTFVEYTSTFTVADNVITLGTIPLANTWFVIQLKNKQGGEYGNRDAFGNTVEENYGGYAYTTLEDVITNFMIGYVGSGKLIPSTKTTDVLFFAKRGLQEFSYDTLRSIRKQELTIPNNLSVPLPQDYVNYVNVSWVDNQGVKHIIYPTTLTTNPYTVPSQDAQGIPIQDNNGENIQTTSLTEERWKENNLKDINAAQSDLTGYLLSDGLGYPGMYGDNYLGQRYGMQPETSQINGWFTINDREGKLSFSSDLAEKVIILEYISDGLGYNGQDMKIPKLAEEALYAYISHAIIASRINQPEYLVQRLRREKSAKLRNAKIRLSNIKLNEFVQIARGKSKWIKY
;
A
#
# COMPACT_ATOMS: atom_id res chain seq x y z
N MET A 1 22.66 -25.28 -11.43
CA MET A 1 22.03 -23.99 -11.05
C MET A 1 21.96 -23.14 -12.29
N ALA A 2 20.85 -22.43 -12.54
CA ALA A 2 20.84 -21.39 -13.56
C ALA A 2 21.79 -20.28 -13.10
N THR A 3 22.90 -20.10 -13.80
CA THR A 3 23.81 -18.99 -13.58
C THR A 3 23.32 -17.79 -14.40
N PRO A 4 23.33 -16.55 -13.87
CA PRO A 4 23.02 -15.36 -14.64
C PRO A 4 23.86 -15.34 -15.92
N ASN A 5 23.22 -15.44 -17.08
CA ASN A 5 23.90 -15.51 -18.38
C ASN A 5 23.47 -14.32 -19.25
N MET A 6 23.84 -13.11 -18.82
CA MET A 6 23.55 -11.85 -19.52
C MET A 6 22.06 -11.62 -19.84
N GLY A 7 21.16 -12.34 -19.19
CA GLY A 7 19.71 -12.18 -19.29
C GLY A 7 19.19 -11.15 -18.28
N LEU A 8 17.88 -10.90 -18.31
CA LEU A 8 17.20 -9.97 -17.39
C LEU A 8 17.18 -10.46 -15.92
N ILE A 9 17.53 -11.71 -15.68
CA ILE A 9 17.69 -12.27 -14.33
C ILE A 9 19.17 -12.19 -13.96
N THR A 10 19.47 -11.34 -13.00
CA THR A 10 20.81 -10.99 -12.52
C THR A 10 21.22 -11.77 -11.27
N GLU A 11 20.25 -12.32 -10.53
CA GLU A 11 20.49 -13.09 -9.30
C GLU A 11 20.54 -14.60 -9.56
N THR A 12 21.35 -15.30 -8.78
CA THR A 12 21.34 -16.76 -8.68
C THR A 12 20.16 -17.25 -7.83
N ASN A 13 19.79 -18.54 -7.97
CA ASN A 13 18.75 -19.14 -7.14
C ASN A 13 19.05 -19.06 -5.63
N SER A 14 20.31 -19.14 -5.22
CA SER A 14 20.68 -19.02 -3.79
C SER A 14 20.50 -17.60 -3.27
N GLN A 15 20.81 -16.60 -4.09
CA GLN A 15 20.57 -15.20 -3.76
C GLN A 15 19.06 -14.91 -3.68
N TYR A 16 18.30 -15.37 -4.67
CA TYR A 16 16.86 -15.08 -4.73
C TYR A 16 16.07 -15.82 -3.65
N TYR A 17 16.20 -17.16 -3.52
CA TYR A 17 15.37 -17.95 -2.61
C TYR A 17 15.89 -18.04 -1.18
N ALA A 18 17.21 -18.10 -1.00
CA ALA A 18 17.82 -18.24 0.33
C ALA A 18 18.39 -16.93 0.85
N GLY A 19 18.50 -15.89 0.03
CA GLY A 19 19.12 -14.62 0.43
C GLY A 19 20.61 -14.74 0.73
N SER A 20 21.32 -15.72 0.14
CA SER A 20 22.71 -16.00 0.49
C SER A 20 23.66 -15.89 -0.70
N GLN A 21 24.84 -15.31 -0.42
CA GLN A 21 25.96 -15.26 -1.35
C GLN A 21 27.25 -15.63 -0.63
N THR A 22 27.98 -16.60 -1.19
CA THR A 22 29.21 -17.14 -0.63
C THR A 22 30.43 -16.58 -1.36
N PHE A 23 31.48 -16.30 -0.60
CA PHE A 23 32.77 -15.78 -1.07
C PHE A 23 33.90 -16.62 -0.48
N VAL A 24 34.95 -16.80 -1.27
CA VAL A 24 36.22 -17.39 -0.81
C VAL A 24 37.31 -16.35 -1.03
N THR A 25 38.03 -16.03 0.03
CA THR A 25 39.04 -14.97 0.02
C THR A 25 40.39 -15.47 -0.49
N ASP A 26 41.12 -14.60 -1.17
CA ASP A 26 42.43 -14.88 -1.78
C ASP A 26 43.62 -14.46 -0.89
N GLY A 27 43.35 -13.85 0.26
CA GLY A 27 44.38 -13.30 1.14
C GLY A 27 44.93 -11.94 0.74
N SER A 28 44.36 -11.31 -0.30
CA SER A 28 44.86 -10.05 -0.88
C SER A 28 43.82 -8.93 -0.86
N SER A 29 42.53 -9.26 -0.93
CA SER A 29 41.43 -8.29 -0.89
C SER A 29 40.64 -8.35 0.43
N SER A 30 40.26 -7.18 0.95
CA SER A 30 39.35 -7.03 2.10
C SER A 30 37.90 -6.72 1.69
N THR A 31 37.59 -6.71 0.40
CA THR A 31 36.26 -6.33 -0.11
C THR A 31 35.45 -7.53 -0.59
N LEU A 32 34.18 -7.59 -0.19
CA LEU A 32 33.20 -8.56 -0.66
C LEU A 32 32.08 -7.80 -1.41
N THR A 33 32.02 -7.97 -2.73
CA THR A 33 31.00 -7.31 -3.56
C THR A 33 29.78 -8.21 -3.71
N ALA A 34 28.69 -7.86 -3.04
CA ALA A 34 27.42 -8.56 -3.17
C ALA A 34 26.72 -8.19 -4.49
N THR A 35 26.03 -9.15 -5.10
CA THR A 35 25.29 -8.96 -6.35
C THR A 35 23.78 -9.22 -6.18
N PHE A 36 23.26 -8.95 -4.99
CA PHE A 36 21.82 -8.97 -4.74
C PHE A 36 21.13 -7.83 -5.50
N ASN A 37 19.88 -8.04 -5.88
CA ASN A 37 18.98 -6.98 -6.35
C ASN A 37 18.43 -6.13 -5.20
N THR A 38 18.63 -6.58 -3.96
CA THR A 38 18.33 -5.84 -2.73
C THR A 38 19.59 -5.11 -2.25
N GLU A 39 19.43 -3.83 -1.89
CA GLU A 39 20.51 -3.04 -1.29
C GLU A 39 20.76 -3.49 0.16
N LEU A 40 22.03 -3.58 0.56
CA LEU A 40 22.45 -3.93 1.91
C LEU A 40 22.32 -2.69 2.80
N GLU A 41 21.36 -2.73 3.73
CA GLU A 41 21.19 -1.70 4.76
C GLU A 41 22.14 -2.02 5.92
N PHE A 42 22.97 -1.05 6.28
CA PHE A 42 23.98 -1.18 7.32
C PHE A 42 23.91 -0.03 8.33
N GLY A 43 23.69 -0.38 9.60
CA GLY A 43 23.73 0.53 10.74
C GLY A 43 24.95 0.33 11.64
N SER A 44 25.33 -0.91 11.95
CA SER A 44 26.52 -1.22 12.78
C SER A 44 26.98 -2.66 12.61
N SER A 45 28.28 -2.92 12.72
CA SER A 45 28.84 -4.29 12.79
C SER A 45 28.85 -4.86 14.22
N ASP A 46 28.67 -4.03 15.24
CA ASP A 46 28.67 -4.43 16.66
C ASP A 46 27.26 -4.82 17.12
N PRO A 47 27.02 -6.09 17.50
CA PRO A 47 25.71 -6.58 17.95
C PRO A 47 25.13 -5.86 19.18
N THR A 48 25.97 -5.19 19.96
CA THR A 48 25.55 -4.47 21.17
C THR A 48 25.13 -3.02 20.89
N ALA A 49 25.44 -2.49 19.70
CA ALA A 49 25.10 -1.13 19.31
C ALA A 49 23.64 -1.02 18.83
N SER A 50 22.98 0.09 19.15
CA SER A 50 21.58 0.35 18.75
C SER A 50 21.35 0.28 17.23
N GLY A 51 22.37 0.59 16.42
CA GLY A 51 22.30 0.56 14.96
C GLY A 51 22.31 -0.84 14.35
N TYR A 52 22.73 -1.87 15.08
CA TYR A 52 22.86 -3.22 14.53
C TYR A 52 21.51 -3.84 14.13
N ASN A 53 20.45 -3.51 14.86
CA ASN A 53 19.10 -3.99 14.56
C ASN A 53 18.57 -3.45 13.22
N LEU A 54 19.14 -2.35 12.71
CA LEU A 54 18.79 -1.75 11.42
C LEU A 54 19.41 -2.50 10.24
N ASN A 55 20.37 -3.41 10.47
CA ASN A 55 20.95 -4.18 9.38
C ASN A 55 19.89 -5.10 8.76
N ASN A 56 19.81 -5.15 7.43
CA ASN A 56 18.91 -6.09 6.73
C ASN A 56 19.57 -7.43 6.39
N PHE A 57 20.83 -7.62 6.80
CA PHE A 57 21.64 -8.81 6.58
C PHE A 57 22.50 -9.17 7.81
N LYS A 58 23.10 -10.36 7.78
CA LYS A 58 24.17 -10.80 8.67
C LYS A 58 25.34 -11.31 7.84
N LEU A 59 26.56 -11.10 8.35
CA LEU A 59 27.79 -11.61 7.76
C LEU A 59 28.28 -12.79 8.58
N TYR A 60 28.58 -13.91 7.93
CA TYR A 60 29.15 -15.08 8.56
C TYR A 60 30.50 -15.40 7.94
N TYR A 61 31.39 -16.01 8.73
CA TYR A 61 32.67 -16.52 8.23
C TYR A 61 32.96 -17.93 8.74
N SER A 62 33.79 -18.66 7.99
CA SER A 62 34.31 -19.98 8.35
C SER A 62 35.69 -20.19 7.74
N THR A 63 36.58 -20.87 8.46
CA THR A 63 37.92 -21.25 7.95
C THR A 63 37.90 -22.53 7.12
N THR A 64 36.80 -23.32 7.18
CA THR A 64 36.70 -24.62 6.49
C THR A 64 35.63 -24.64 5.40
N GLY A 65 34.66 -23.73 5.45
CA GLY A 65 33.57 -23.66 4.48
C GLY A 65 32.54 -24.79 4.58
N VAL A 66 32.63 -25.64 5.60
CA VAL A 66 31.71 -26.78 5.81
C VAL A 66 30.40 -26.30 6.43
N PRO A 67 29.22 -26.88 6.11
CA PRO A 67 27.97 -26.57 6.79
C PRO A 67 28.10 -26.63 8.31
N ASN A 68 27.39 -25.75 9.03
CA ASN A 68 27.42 -25.60 10.50
C ASN A 68 28.77 -25.14 11.11
N THR A 69 29.77 -24.78 10.31
CA THR A 69 31.02 -24.18 10.82
C THR A 69 31.04 -22.65 10.76
N PHE A 70 30.01 -22.07 10.15
CA PHE A 70 29.87 -20.63 9.99
C PHE A 70 29.48 -19.97 11.30
N VAL A 71 30.24 -18.96 11.70
CA VAL A 71 29.97 -18.13 12.88
C VAL A 71 29.78 -16.68 12.43
N GLU A 72 29.02 -15.91 13.21
CA GLU A 72 28.76 -14.51 12.88
C GLU A 72 30.06 -13.69 12.94
N TYR A 73 30.27 -12.85 11.93
CA TYR A 73 31.38 -11.92 11.87
C TYR A 73 31.00 -10.60 12.56
N THR A 74 31.53 -10.39 13.76
CA THR A 74 31.23 -9.21 14.61
C THR A 74 32.37 -8.19 14.66
N SER A 75 33.45 -8.42 13.93
CA SER A 75 34.54 -7.44 13.80
C SER A 75 34.09 -6.26 12.94
N THR A 76 34.82 -5.14 13.02
CA THR A 76 34.48 -3.91 12.29
C THR A 76 34.53 -4.11 10.78
N PHE A 77 33.42 -3.78 10.10
CA PHE A 77 33.32 -3.66 8.65
C PHE A 77 32.39 -2.50 8.29
N THR A 78 32.48 -2.02 7.06
CA THR A 78 31.59 -0.99 6.51
C THR A 78 30.92 -1.49 5.25
N VAL A 79 29.76 -0.93 4.91
CA VAL A 79 29.04 -1.24 3.68
C VAL A 79 28.73 0.03 2.92
N ALA A 80 29.03 0.02 1.62
CA ALA A 80 28.63 1.05 0.66
C ALA A 80 28.35 0.38 -0.68
N ASP A 81 27.24 0.71 -1.34
CA ASP A 81 26.88 0.21 -2.68
C ASP A 81 26.97 -1.32 -2.81
N ASN A 82 26.43 -2.07 -1.84
CA ASN A 82 26.52 -3.54 -1.77
C ASN A 82 27.95 -4.11 -1.66
N VAL A 83 28.95 -3.29 -1.37
CA VAL A 83 30.33 -3.70 -1.12
C VAL A 83 30.61 -3.66 0.38
N ILE A 84 30.89 -4.83 0.96
CA ILE A 84 31.36 -4.94 2.34
C ILE A 84 32.88 -4.78 2.33
N THR A 85 33.39 -3.81 3.09
CA THR A 85 34.84 -3.63 3.32
C THR A 85 35.18 -4.05 4.73
N LEU A 86 35.98 -5.11 4.86
CA LEU A 86 36.45 -5.63 6.14
C LEU A 86 37.58 -4.75 6.68
N GLY A 87 37.64 -4.54 7.99
CA GLY A 87 38.69 -3.73 8.62
C GLY A 87 40.11 -4.33 8.54
N THR A 88 40.22 -5.62 8.22
CA THR A 88 41.50 -6.32 8.01
C THR A 88 41.40 -7.25 6.80
N ILE A 89 42.53 -7.48 6.13
CA ILE A 89 42.58 -8.44 5.01
C ILE A 89 42.47 -9.86 5.60
N PRO A 90 41.43 -10.63 5.24
CA PRO A 90 41.25 -12.00 5.72
C PRO A 90 42.32 -12.93 5.14
N LEU A 91 42.62 -14.02 5.85
CA LEU A 91 43.54 -15.04 5.35
C LEU A 91 42.97 -15.75 4.12
N ALA A 92 43.84 -16.17 3.20
CA ALA A 92 43.44 -16.95 2.03
C ALA A 92 42.66 -18.20 2.41
N ASN A 93 41.67 -18.57 1.59
CA ASN A 93 40.73 -19.67 1.80
C ASN A 93 39.78 -19.50 3.00
N THR A 94 39.64 -18.28 3.54
CA THR A 94 38.55 -17.99 4.48
C THR A 94 37.26 -17.80 3.70
N TRP A 95 36.21 -18.49 4.13
CA TRP A 95 34.88 -18.43 3.55
C TRP A 95 34.05 -17.36 4.24
N PHE A 96 33.38 -16.52 3.46
CA PHE A 96 32.40 -15.56 3.94
C PHE A 96 31.05 -15.83 3.30
N VAL A 97 29.98 -15.60 4.05
CA VAL A 97 28.61 -15.67 3.56
C VAL A 97 27.87 -14.42 3.99
N ILE A 98 27.35 -13.69 3.01
CA ILE A 98 26.38 -12.63 3.25
C ILE A 98 25.00 -13.30 3.22
N GLN A 99 24.25 -13.17 4.30
CA GLN A 99 22.91 -13.73 4.47
C GLN A 99 21.93 -12.59 4.74
N LEU A 100 21.03 -12.33 3.81
CA LEU A 100 19.88 -11.45 4.04
C LEU A 100 18.96 -12.06 5.10
N LYS A 101 18.32 -11.19 5.89
CA LYS A 101 17.35 -11.63 6.91
C LYS A 101 16.08 -12.18 6.26
N ASN A 102 15.55 -13.26 6.80
CA ASN A 102 14.31 -13.90 6.34
C ASN A 102 13.43 -14.29 7.52
N LYS A 103 12.18 -14.72 7.26
CA LYS A 103 11.22 -15.02 8.34
C LYS A 103 11.59 -16.23 9.19
N GLN A 104 12.46 -17.09 8.69
CA GLN A 104 12.86 -18.36 9.31
C GLN A 104 14.21 -18.29 10.04
N GLY A 105 14.90 -17.15 10.01
CA GLY A 105 16.18 -16.96 10.71
C GLY A 105 17.44 -17.29 9.88
N GLY A 106 17.31 -17.57 8.58
CA GLY A 106 18.44 -17.90 7.70
C GLY A 106 19.01 -19.30 7.92
N GLU A 107 20.02 -19.67 7.12
CA GLU A 107 20.59 -21.03 7.11
C GLU A 107 21.93 -21.16 7.84
N TYR A 108 22.56 -20.05 8.21
CA TYR A 108 23.94 -20.00 8.74
C TYR A 108 23.98 -19.58 10.22
N GLY A 109 25.08 -19.92 10.89
CA GLY A 109 25.27 -19.65 12.31
C GLY A 109 24.16 -20.25 13.18
N ASN A 110 23.64 -19.43 14.10
CA ASN A 110 22.58 -19.83 15.02
C ASN A 110 21.17 -19.76 14.41
N ARG A 111 21.05 -19.48 13.11
CA ARG A 111 19.76 -19.31 12.41
C ARG A 111 18.88 -18.24 13.06
N ASP A 112 19.50 -17.10 13.32
CA ASP A 112 18.92 -15.94 14.01
C ASP A 112 18.88 -14.67 13.13
N ALA A 113 19.05 -14.82 11.81
CA ALA A 113 18.87 -13.76 10.82
C ALA A 113 17.37 -13.49 10.55
N PHE A 114 16.61 -13.18 11.59
CA PHE A 114 15.17 -12.92 11.49
C PHE A 114 14.88 -11.55 10.88
N GLY A 115 14.01 -11.53 9.87
CA GLY A 115 13.53 -10.34 9.19
C GLY A 115 12.62 -10.71 8.03
N ASN A 116 12.56 -9.86 7.00
CA ASN A 116 11.68 -10.04 5.84
C ASN A 116 12.35 -9.66 4.51
N THR A 117 13.66 -9.39 4.51
CA THR A 117 14.42 -8.83 3.39
C THR A 117 14.40 -9.77 2.18
N VAL A 118 14.53 -11.08 2.40
CA VAL A 118 14.42 -12.08 1.32
C VAL A 118 13.03 -12.09 0.72
N GLU A 119 12.00 -12.07 1.56
CA GLU A 119 10.60 -12.07 1.12
C GLU A 119 10.21 -10.79 0.38
N GLU A 120 10.79 -9.65 0.74
CA GLU A 120 10.63 -8.38 0.02
C GLU A 120 11.26 -8.40 -1.38
N ASN A 121 12.32 -9.19 -1.59
CA ASN A 121 12.92 -9.38 -2.91
C ASN A 121 12.03 -10.24 -3.84
N TYR A 122 11.15 -11.08 -3.27
CA TYR A 122 10.31 -11.96 -4.07
C TYR A 122 9.39 -11.18 -5.02
N GLY A 123 9.40 -11.58 -6.29
CA GLY A 123 8.61 -10.94 -7.34
C GLY A 123 9.18 -9.60 -7.83
N GLY A 124 10.32 -9.13 -7.30
CA GLY A 124 10.98 -7.89 -7.75
C GLY A 124 11.27 -7.86 -9.25
N TYR A 125 11.61 -9.01 -9.84
CA TYR A 125 11.86 -9.18 -11.28
C TYR A 125 10.68 -8.80 -12.18
N ALA A 126 9.44 -8.77 -11.65
CA ALA A 126 8.26 -8.40 -12.42
C ALA A 126 8.11 -6.87 -12.60
N TYR A 127 8.95 -6.11 -11.92
CA TYR A 127 8.91 -4.65 -11.88
C TYR A 127 10.22 -4.03 -12.38
N THR A 128 10.16 -2.76 -12.74
CA THR A 128 11.30 -1.89 -13.06
C THR A 128 11.20 -0.62 -12.21
N THR A 129 12.35 -0.06 -11.83
CA THR A 129 12.36 1.20 -11.09
C THR A 129 12.01 2.36 -12.01
N LEU A 130 11.45 3.44 -11.46
CA LEU A 130 11.18 4.65 -12.24
C LEU A 130 12.47 5.24 -12.85
N GLU A 131 13.59 5.12 -12.13
CA GLU A 131 14.89 5.57 -12.62
C GLU A 131 15.38 4.78 -13.83
N ASP A 132 15.26 3.45 -13.81
CA ASP A 132 15.58 2.60 -14.96
C ASP A 132 14.70 2.95 -16.16
N VAL A 133 13.40 3.16 -15.93
CA VAL A 133 12.46 3.56 -16.97
C VAL A 133 12.86 4.92 -17.58
N ILE A 134 13.22 5.90 -16.76
CA ILE A 134 13.66 7.21 -17.26
C ILE A 134 14.94 7.07 -18.08
N THR A 135 15.90 6.28 -17.58
CA THR A 135 17.18 6.04 -18.26
C THR A 135 16.95 5.34 -19.60
N ASN A 136 16.16 4.28 -19.63
CA ASN A 136 15.77 3.57 -20.85
C ASN A 136 15.00 4.46 -21.82
N PHE A 137 14.13 5.35 -21.31
CA PHE A 137 13.43 6.32 -22.14
C PHE A 137 14.40 7.31 -22.80
N MET A 138 15.35 7.84 -22.03
CA MET A 138 16.38 8.75 -22.54
C MET A 138 17.24 8.07 -23.61
N ILE A 139 17.62 6.81 -23.42
CA ILE A 139 18.41 6.04 -24.40
C ILE A 139 17.58 5.68 -25.63
N GLY A 140 16.33 5.27 -25.46
CA GLY A 140 15.47 4.73 -26.51
C GLY A 140 14.78 5.79 -27.36
N TYR A 141 14.22 6.83 -26.74
CA TYR A 141 13.31 7.79 -27.39
C TYR A 141 13.87 9.19 -27.58
N VAL A 142 14.94 9.53 -26.86
CA VAL A 142 15.59 10.85 -26.94
C VAL A 142 16.90 10.74 -27.73
N GLY A 143 17.19 11.73 -28.57
CA GLY A 143 18.45 11.83 -29.30
C GLY A 143 18.29 12.35 -30.72
N SER A 144 19.43 12.65 -31.35
CA SER A 144 19.47 13.11 -32.74
C SER A 144 18.85 12.07 -33.69
N GLY A 145 17.99 12.52 -34.61
CA GLY A 145 17.26 11.66 -35.54
C GLY A 145 15.99 11.00 -34.99
N LYS A 146 15.64 11.22 -33.71
CA LYS A 146 14.39 10.73 -33.10
C LYS A 146 13.32 11.82 -33.05
N LEU A 147 12.08 11.41 -32.74
CA LEU A 147 10.95 12.32 -32.54
C LEU A 147 11.21 13.37 -31.45
N ILE A 148 12.01 13.02 -30.44
CA ILE A 148 12.41 13.92 -29.35
C ILE A 148 13.92 14.17 -29.49
N PRO A 149 14.35 15.28 -30.11
CA PRO A 149 15.78 15.53 -30.37
C PRO A 149 16.60 15.69 -29.08
N SER A 150 16.07 16.42 -28.11
CA SER A 150 16.67 16.65 -26.79
C SER A 150 15.57 16.92 -25.76
N THR A 151 15.77 16.55 -24.50
CA THR A 151 14.89 16.86 -23.37
C THR A 151 15.69 16.80 -22.07
N LYS A 152 15.28 17.53 -21.03
CA LYS A 152 15.92 17.42 -19.71
C LYS A 152 15.41 16.17 -18.99
N THR A 153 16.29 15.51 -18.23
CA THR A 153 15.93 14.37 -17.37
C THR A 153 14.88 14.74 -16.33
N THR A 154 14.92 15.98 -15.83
CA THR A 154 13.92 16.54 -14.89
C THR A 154 12.51 16.58 -15.49
N ASP A 155 12.39 16.90 -16.77
CA ASP A 155 11.09 17.00 -17.45
C ASP A 155 10.51 15.61 -17.67
N VAL A 156 11.37 14.65 -18.05
CA VAL A 156 11.00 13.24 -18.18
C VAL A 156 10.56 12.68 -16.82
N LEU A 157 11.30 12.96 -15.75
CA LEU A 157 10.94 12.54 -14.39
C LEU A 157 9.57 13.10 -13.96
N PHE A 158 9.30 14.37 -14.23
CA PHE A 158 8.00 14.98 -13.94
C PHE A 158 6.84 14.27 -14.65
N PHE A 159 6.96 14.05 -15.96
CA PHE A 159 5.92 13.34 -16.72
C PHE A 159 5.84 11.86 -16.36
N ALA A 160 6.95 11.22 -16.00
CA ALA A 160 6.96 9.84 -15.56
C ALA A 160 6.21 9.67 -14.23
N LYS A 161 6.43 10.58 -13.26
CA LYS A 161 5.66 10.63 -12.00
C LYS A 161 4.18 10.85 -12.24
N ARG A 162 3.81 11.79 -13.12
CA ARG A 162 2.40 12.05 -13.50
C ARG A 162 1.75 10.84 -14.18
N GLY A 163 2.47 10.18 -15.09
CA GLY A 163 2.01 8.97 -15.77
C GLY A 163 1.82 7.81 -14.80
N LEU A 164 2.72 7.64 -13.83
CA LEU A 164 2.59 6.64 -12.76
C LEU A 164 1.32 6.89 -11.93
N GLN A 165 1.08 8.13 -11.51
CA GLN A 165 -0.13 8.50 -10.79
C GLN A 165 -1.40 8.25 -11.61
N GLU A 166 -1.41 8.61 -12.90
CA GLU A 166 -2.55 8.31 -13.78
C GLU A 166 -2.79 6.79 -13.90
N PHE A 167 -1.73 5.98 -13.96
CA PHE A 167 -1.86 4.52 -14.01
C PHE A 167 -2.26 3.90 -12.67
N SER A 168 -1.79 4.45 -11.54
CA SER A 168 -2.19 3.96 -10.23
C SER A 168 -3.70 4.12 -10.07
N TYR A 169 -4.25 5.32 -10.27
CA TYR A 169 -5.69 5.56 -10.11
C TYR A 169 -6.57 4.62 -10.94
N ASP A 170 -6.12 4.22 -12.13
CA ASP A 170 -6.93 3.51 -13.11
C ASP A 170 -6.72 1.97 -13.11
N THR A 171 -5.82 1.46 -12.28
CA THR A 171 -5.49 0.03 -12.18
C THR A 171 -5.98 -0.57 -10.87
N LEU A 172 -6.50 -1.81 -10.90
CA LEU A 172 -6.95 -2.56 -9.71
C LEU A 172 -5.86 -2.74 -8.63
N ARG A 173 -4.61 -2.41 -8.95
CA ARG A 173 -3.44 -2.57 -8.09
C ARG A 173 -3.12 -1.34 -7.22
N SER A 174 -3.81 -0.22 -7.41
CA SER A 174 -3.76 0.93 -6.48
C SER A 174 -4.63 0.75 -5.24
N ILE A 175 -5.45 -0.31 -5.23
CA ILE A 175 -6.24 -0.68 -4.07
C ILE A 175 -5.30 -1.33 -3.06
N ARG A 176 -4.81 -0.53 -2.12
CA ARG A 176 -4.08 -1.01 -0.94
C ARG A 176 -5.07 -1.59 0.05
N LYS A 177 -4.63 -2.59 0.80
CA LYS A 177 -5.40 -3.22 1.86
C LYS A 177 -4.62 -3.12 3.14
N GLN A 178 -5.26 -2.61 4.19
CA GLN A 178 -4.64 -2.53 5.50
C GLN A 178 -5.54 -3.23 6.52
N GLU A 179 -4.93 -4.11 7.30
CA GLU A 179 -5.58 -4.72 8.46
C GLU A 179 -5.37 -3.82 9.67
N LEU A 180 -6.46 -3.45 10.32
CA LEU A 180 -6.48 -2.53 11.46
C LEU A 180 -7.41 -3.10 12.53
N THR A 181 -7.04 -2.99 13.80
CA THR A 181 -7.96 -3.28 14.90
C THR A 181 -8.63 -1.97 15.32
N ILE A 182 -9.96 -1.97 15.45
CA ILE A 182 -10.69 -0.80 15.91
C ILE A 182 -10.47 -0.64 17.42
N PRO A 183 -9.85 0.46 17.87
CA PRO A 183 -9.71 0.78 19.29
C PRO A 183 -11.04 1.15 19.94
N ASN A 184 -11.08 1.15 21.28
CA ASN A 184 -12.30 1.47 22.07
C ASN A 184 -12.80 2.91 21.87
N ASN A 185 -11.98 3.82 21.37
CA ASN A 185 -12.40 5.17 20.99
C ASN A 185 -13.07 5.23 19.60
N LEU A 186 -13.26 4.08 18.94
CA LEU A 186 -13.96 3.86 17.68
C LEU A 186 -13.43 4.68 16.50
N SER A 187 -12.18 5.15 16.58
CA SER A 187 -11.59 5.99 15.54
C SER A 187 -10.21 5.49 15.17
N VAL A 188 -9.94 5.40 13.86
CA VAL A 188 -8.67 4.96 13.30
C VAL A 188 -8.12 6.04 12.37
N PRO A 189 -6.85 6.46 12.52
CA PRO A 189 -6.24 7.43 11.62
C PRO A 189 -6.16 6.88 10.19
N LEU A 190 -6.41 7.74 9.20
CA LEU A 190 -6.26 7.39 7.79
C LEU A 190 -4.77 7.18 7.44
N PRO A 191 -4.46 6.27 6.50
CA PRO A 191 -3.13 6.15 5.93
C PRO A 191 -2.66 7.46 5.29
N GLN A 192 -1.35 7.70 5.26
CA GLN A 192 -0.81 8.96 4.74
C GLN A 192 -0.97 9.12 3.22
N ASP A 193 -1.01 8.01 2.48
CA ASP A 193 -1.20 7.95 1.03
C ASP A 193 -2.68 7.77 0.64
N TYR A 194 -3.60 7.91 1.59
CA TYR A 194 -5.04 7.74 1.36
C TYR A 194 -5.59 8.84 0.45
N VAL A 195 -6.22 8.44 -0.66
CA VAL A 195 -6.95 9.34 -1.56
C VAL A 195 -8.46 9.12 -1.47
N ASN A 196 -8.90 7.86 -1.46
CA ASN A 196 -10.32 7.51 -1.36
C ASN A 196 -10.49 6.07 -0.87
N TYR A 197 -11.65 5.73 -0.30
CA TYR A 197 -11.95 4.35 0.08
C TYR A 197 -12.58 3.57 -1.10
N VAL A 198 -12.36 2.26 -1.10
CA VAL A 198 -13.03 1.32 -2.01
C VAL A 198 -14.04 0.49 -1.24
N ASN A 199 -13.59 -0.11 -0.14
CA ASN A 199 -14.42 -0.97 0.68
C ASN A 199 -13.86 -1.03 2.11
N VAL A 200 -14.75 -1.17 3.09
CA VAL A 200 -14.40 -1.37 4.49
C VAL A 200 -15.15 -2.60 4.95
N SER A 201 -14.45 -3.57 5.53
CA SER A 201 -15.07 -4.81 6.00
C SER A 201 -14.46 -5.23 7.32
N TRP A 202 -15.26 -5.75 8.25
CA TRP A 202 -14.72 -6.43 9.43
C TRP A 202 -14.54 -7.93 9.15
N VAL A 203 -13.64 -8.56 9.90
CA VAL A 203 -13.29 -9.97 9.77
C VAL A 203 -13.76 -10.71 11.02
N ASP A 204 -14.51 -11.80 10.83
CA ASP A 204 -14.94 -12.64 11.94
C ASP A 204 -13.86 -13.65 12.37
N ASN A 205 -14.16 -14.41 13.43
CA ASN A 205 -13.24 -15.40 13.97
C ASN A 205 -12.97 -16.59 13.02
N GLN A 206 -13.74 -16.72 11.93
CA GLN A 206 -13.52 -17.71 10.87
C GLN A 206 -12.74 -17.12 9.69
N GLY A 207 -12.36 -15.83 9.75
CA GLY A 207 -11.68 -15.14 8.66
C GLY A 207 -12.61 -14.66 7.53
N VAL A 208 -13.93 -14.69 7.73
CA VAL A 208 -14.90 -14.25 6.73
C VAL A 208 -15.07 -12.73 6.82
N LYS A 209 -15.09 -12.09 5.65
CA LYS A 209 -15.27 -10.64 5.52
C LYS A 209 -16.75 -10.28 5.48
N HIS A 210 -17.11 -9.27 6.27
CA HIS A 210 -18.45 -8.69 6.33
C HIS A 210 -18.35 -7.20 6.02
N ILE A 211 -19.06 -6.74 4.98
CA ILE A 211 -18.98 -5.36 4.48
C ILE A 211 -19.63 -4.40 5.48
N ILE A 212 -18.91 -3.33 5.79
CA ILE A 212 -19.37 -2.18 6.59
C ILE A 212 -19.74 -1.07 5.61
N TYR A 213 -20.92 -0.49 5.77
CA TYR A 213 -21.40 0.56 4.89
C TYR A 213 -21.12 1.96 5.46
N PRO A 214 -20.91 2.98 4.61
CA PRO A 214 -20.89 4.36 5.06
C PRO A 214 -22.29 4.75 5.54
N THR A 215 -22.39 5.48 6.66
CA THR A 215 -23.69 5.95 7.16
C THR A 215 -24.12 7.25 6.48
N THR A 216 -25.43 7.38 6.23
CA THR A 216 -26.10 8.62 5.83
C THR A 216 -26.85 9.27 6.98
N LEU A 217 -26.80 8.67 8.18
CA LEU A 217 -27.61 9.05 9.36
C LEU A 217 -26.95 10.13 10.22
N THR A 218 -25.65 10.33 10.04
CA THR A 218 -24.87 11.34 10.74
C THR A 218 -23.94 12.04 9.76
N THR A 219 -23.36 13.14 10.19
CA THR A 219 -22.38 13.90 9.41
C THR A 219 -21.28 14.40 10.33
N ASN A 220 -20.08 14.56 9.77
CA ASN A 220 -18.94 15.11 10.47
C ASN A 220 -18.83 16.60 10.09
N PRO A 221 -19.18 17.54 10.99
CA PRO A 221 -19.12 18.97 10.67
C PRO A 221 -17.68 19.45 10.47
N TYR A 222 -17.43 20.19 9.40
CA TYR A 222 -16.10 20.77 9.10
C TYR A 222 -15.63 21.79 10.14
N THR A 223 -16.58 22.52 10.74
CA THR A 223 -16.33 23.53 11.77
C THR A 223 -17.32 23.37 12.91
N VAL A 224 -16.83 23.52 14.14
CA VAL A 224 -17.59 23.39 15.39
C VAL A 224 -17.28 24.59 16.27
N PRO A 225 -17.72 25.80 15.89
CA PRO A 225 -17.46 27.00 16.68
C PRO A 225 -18.17 26.90 18.04
N SER A 226 -17.45 27.23 19.10
CA SER A 226 -18.04 27.47 20.41
C SER A 226 -18.92 28.73 20.34
N GLN A 227 -20.06 28.72 21.03
CA GLN A 227 -21.05 29.78 21.01
C GLN A 227 -21.30 30.32 22.41
N ASP A 228 -21.64 31.61 22.52
CA ASP A 228 -22.14 32.20 23.75
C ASP A 228 -23.61 31.83 24.02
N ALA A 229 -24.18 32.33 25.12
CA ALA A 229 -25.57 32.06 25.51
C ALA A 229 -26.62 32.65 24.53
N GLN A 230 -26.18 33.48 23.58
CA GLN A 230 -26.99 34.12 22.55
C GLN A 230 -26.82 33.41 21.19
N GLY A 231 -25.99 32.36 21.13
CA GLY A 231 -25.74 31.57 19.92
C GLY A 231 -24.70 32.19 18.99
N ILE A 232 -23.94 33.19 19.43
CA ILE A 232 -22.92 33.86 18.61
C ILE A 232 -21.57 33.15 18.81
N PRO A 233 -20.85 32.79 17.72
CA PRO A 233 -19.50 32.23 17.81
C PRO A 233 -18.53 33.14 18.58
N ILE A 234 -17.80 32.56 19.54
CA ILE A 234 -16.75 33.27 20.29
C ILE A 234 -15.41 33.21 19.56
N GLN A 235 -14.69 34.33 19.51
CA GLN A 235 -13.34 34.42 18.91
C GLN A 235 -12.23 34.39 19.96
N ASP A 236 -11.04 33.96 19.56
CA ASP A 236 -9.81 34.12 20.31
C ASP A 236 -9.23 35.55 20.17
N ASN A 237 -8.07 35.79 20.80
CA ASN A 237 -7.39 37.09 20.75
C ASN A 237 -6.82 37.45 19.35
N ASN A 238 -6.84 36.51 18.41
CA ASN A 238 -6.41 36.68 17.04
C ASN A 238 -7.58 36.89 16.07
N GLY A 239 -8.83 36.84 16.57
CA GLY A 239 -10.04 37.02 15.78
C GLY A 239 -10.56 35.74 15.10
N GLU A 240 -10.00 34.59 15.43
CA GLU A 240 -10.43 33.29 14.90
C GLU A 240 -11.49 32.64 15.80
N ASN A 241 -12.49 31.97 15.22
CA ASN A 241 -13.53 31.29 16.02
C ASN A 241 -12.94 30.12 16.81
N ILE A 242 -13.17 30.11 18.12
CA ILE A 242 -12.74 29.02 19.01
C ILE A 242 -13.52 27.75 18.64
N GLN A 243 -12.81 26.67 18.29
CA GLN A 243 -13.42 25.38 17.97
C GLN A 243 -13.61 24.53 19.24
N THR A 244 -14.70 23.78 19.31
CA THR A 244 -15.01 22.83 20.40
C THR A 244 -15.09 21.39 19.89
N THR A 245 -15.51 20.43 20.72
CA THR A 245 -15.86 19.07 20.30
C THR A 245 -17.24 19.01 19.66
N SER A 246 -17.40 18.14 18.65
CA SER A 246 -18.68 17.95 17.97
C SER A 246 -19.64 17.10 18.81
N LEU A 247 -20.74 17.70 19.28
CA LEU A 247 -21.80 16.95 19.96
C LEU A 247 -22.45 15.90 19.04
N THR A 248 -22.49 16.14 17.72
CA THR A 248 -23.00 15.17 16.75
C THR A 248 -22.12 13.92 16.69
N GLU A 249 -20.80 14.09 16.72
CA GLU A 249 -19.85 12.96 16.73
C GLU A 249 -19.87 12.25 18.09
N GLU A 250 -19.96 12.99 19.19
CA GLU A 250 -20.04 12.43 20.55
C GLU A 250 -21.28 11.56 20.74
N ARG A 251 -22.47 12.09 20.40
CA ARG A 251 -23.73 11.33 20.48
C ARG A 251 -23.74 10.13 19.54
N TRP A 252 -23.12 10.23 18.36
CA TRP A 252 -23.03 9.11 17.44
C TRP A 252 -22.15 7.97 17.96
N LYS A 253 -21.07 8.29 18.68
CA LYS A 253 -20.20 7.27 19.31
C LYS A 253 -20.89 6.46 20.40
N GLU A 254 -21.81 7.08 21.12
CA GLU A 254 -22.58 6.44 22.19
C GLU A 254 -23.77 5.61 21.67
N ASN A 255 -24.12 5.77 20.38
CA ASN A 255 -25.30 5.16 19.79
C ASN A 255 -25.00 3.74 19.26
N ASN A 256 -25.64 2.72 19.82
CA ASN A 256 -25.45 1.33 19.40
C ASN A 256 -26.40 0.96 18.24
N LEU A 257 -26.03 -0.03 17.41
CA LEU A 257 -26.85 -0.50 16.28
C LEU A 257 -28.28 -0.86 16.66
N LYS A 258 -28.49 -1.41 17.87
CA LYS A 258 -29.82 -1.73 18.36
C LYS A 258 -30.68 -0.47 18.53
N ASP A 259 -30.09 0.60 19.05
CA ASP A 259 -30.76 1.86 19.33
C ASP A 259 -30.99 2.63 18.02
N ILE A 260 -30.05 2.58 17.07
CA ILE A 260 -30.22 3.10 15.70
C ILE A 260 -31.38 2.42 14.98
N ASN A 261 -31.40 1.09 14.97
CA ASN A 261 -32.46 0.31 14.31
C ASN A 261 -33.82 0.52 15.01
N ALA A 262 -33.85 0.70 16.33
CA ALA A 262 -35.07 0.98 17.08
C ALA A 262 -35.57 2.43 16.84
N ALA A 263 -34.67 3.42 16.80
CA ALA A 263 -35.00 4.81 16.52
C ALA A 263 -35.53 5.02 15.09
N GLN A 264 -35.16 4.15 14.15
CA GLN A 264 -35.69 4.14 12.78
C GLN A 264 -36.92 3.26 12.60
N SER A 265 -37.36 2.57 13.64
CA SER A 265 -38.62 1.84 13.60
C SER A 265 -39.80 2.80 13.84
N ASP A 266 -40.78 2.78 12.94
CA ASP A 266 -41.97 3.66 12.97
C ASP A 266 -42.87 3.44 14.22
N LEU A 267 -42.56 2.44 15.05
CA LEU A 267 -43.30 2.06 16.24
C LEU A 267 -42.99 2.94 17.47
N THR A 268 -41.79 3.54 17.53
CA THR A 268 -41.28 4.28 18.70
C THR A 268 -40.24 5.38 18.39
N GLY A 269 -39.86 5.55 17.12
CA GLY A 269 -38.63 6.26 16.70
C GLY A 269 -38.44 7.69 17.22
N TYR A 270 -39.47 8.53 17.17
CA TYR A 270 -39.35 9.94 17.60
C TYR A 270 -39.16 10.08 19.11
N LEU A 271 -39.88 9.30 19.92
CA LEU A 271 -39.78 9.35 21.39
C LEU A 271 -38.48 8.72 21.90
N LEU A 272 -38.00 7.65 21.26
CA LEU A 272 -36.69 7.05 21.59
C LEU A 272 -35.53 7.96 21.18
N SER A 273 -35.59 8.59 20.01
CA SER A 273 -34.55 9.52 19.52
C SER A 273 -34.36 10.74 20.41
N ASP A 274 -35.40 11.18 21.14
CA ASP A 274 -35.36 12.32 22.05
C ASP A 274 -35.14 11.91 23.53
N GLY A 275 -34.89 10.61 23.78
CA GLY A 275 -34.67 10.06 25.13
C GLY A 275 -35.94 9.98 26.00
N LEU A 276 -37.13 10.12 25.41
CA LEU A 276 -38.43 10.14 26.07
C LEU A 276 -39.21 8.82 25.96
N GLY A 277 -38.63 7.79 25.34
CA GLY A 277 -39.25 6.48 25.11
C GLY A 277 -38.75 5.38 26.06
N TYR A 278 -39.66 4.51 26.53
CA TYR A 278 -39.31 3.30 27.30
C TYR A 278 -39.49 2.03 26.45
N PRO A 279 -38.65 0.98 26.65
CA PRO A 279 -38.85 -0.31 25.99
C PRO A 279 -40.24 -0.88 26.30
N GLY A 280 -41.12 -0.98 25.29
CA GLY A 280 -42.47 -1.53 25.44
C GLY A 280 -43.63 -0.54 25.22
N MET A 281 -43.37 0.73 24.88
CA MET A 281 -44.40 1.63 24.35
C MET A 281 -44.73 1.25 22.90
N TYR A 282 -45.62 0.28 22.70
CA TYR A 282 -46.19 -0.02 21.39
C TYR A 282 -47.23 1.05 21.05
N GLY A 283 -46.80 2.14 20.40
CA GLY A 283 -47.71 3.17 19.93
C GLY A 283 -48.61 2.61 18.81
N ASP A 284 -49.88 2.37 19.13
CA ASP A 284 -50.95 2.06 18.18
C ASP A 284 -51.29 3.27 17.28
N ASN A 285 -50.33 3.77 16.51
CA ASN A 285 -50.63 4.74 15.46
C ASN A 285 -49.75 4.49 14.22
N TYR A 286 -50.43 4.52 13.07
CA TYR A 286 -49.96 4.64 11.68
C TYR A 286 -50.29 3.44 10.77
N LEU A 287 -51.31 3.68 9.93
CA LEU A 287 -51.68 2.85 8.79
C LEU A 287 -50.49 2.74 7.80
N GLY A 288 -50.09 1.52 7.47
CA GLY A 288 -49.33 1.22 6.24
C GLY A 288 -47.87 0.79 6.41
N GLN A 289 -47.27 0.90 7.59
CA GLN A 289 -45.85 0.55 7.82
C GLN A 289 -45.63 -0.44 8.98
N ARG A 290 -46.70 -1.15 9.41
CA ARG A 290 -46.67 -2.14 10.50
C ARG A 290 -45.69 -3.31 10.26
N TYR A 291 -45.27 -3.52 9.02
CA TYR A 291 -44.34 -4.56 8.61
C TYR A 291 -43.37 -4.00 7.56
N GLY A 292 -42.16 -3.63 7.96
CA GLY A 292 -41.11 -3.21 7.04
C GLY A 292 -39.93 -2.58 7.77
N MET A 293 -38.83 -3.33 7.89
CA MET A 293 -37.53 -2.74 8.20
C MET A 293 -37.03 -2.00 6.96
N GLN A 294 -36.52 -0.78 7.08
CA GLN A 294 -35.87 -0.05 5.98
C GLN A 294 -34.59 -0.81 5.60
N PRO A 295 -34.54 -1.48 4.43
CA PRO A 295 -33.41 -2.34 4.09
C PRO A 295 -32.08 -1.59 3.99
N GLU A 296 -32.14 -0.28 3.70
CA GLU A 296 -30.96 0.58 3.59
C GLU A 296 -30.21 0.73 4.91
N THR A 297 -30.90 0.67 6.04
CA THR A 297 -30.31 0.91 7.37
C THR A 297 -30.34 -0.32 8.28
N SER A 298 -31.15 -1.32 7.93
CA SER A 298 -31.33 -2.55 8.69
C SER A 298 -30.21 -3.55 8.41
N GLN A 299 -29.06 -3.35 9.07
CA GLN A 299 -27.88 -4.19 8.92
C GLN A 299 -27.14 -4.38 10.25
N ILE A 300 -26.45 -5.52 10.39
CA ILE A 300 -25.76 -5.92 11.63
C ILE A 300 -24.24 -5.71 11.58
N ASN A 301 -23.71 -5.28 10.44
CA ASN A 301 -22.27 -5.17 10.19
C ASN A 301 -21.69 -3.82 10.66
N GLY A 302 -22.52 -2.91 11.16
CA GLY A 302 -22.09 -1.61 11.65
C GLY A 302 -21.83 -0.59 10.54
N TRP A 303 -21.55 0.63 10.96
CA TRP A 303 -21.40 1.79 10.10
C TRP A 303 -20.03 2.43 10.24
N PHE A 304 -19.58 3.15 9.21
CA PHE A 304 -18.43 4.03 9.32
C PHE A 304 -18.71 5.43 8.75
N THR A 305 -17.96 6.41 9.24
CA THR A 305 -17.87 7.77 8.67
C THR A 305 -16.41 8.15 8.46
N ILE A 306 -16.18 9.06 7.53
CA ILE A 306 -14.85 9.65 7.29
C ILE A 306 -14.89 11.08 7.82
N ASN A 307 -14.02 11.39 8.76
CA ASN A 307 -13.86 12.74 9.29
C ASN A 307 -12.64 13.39 8.62
N ASP A 308 -12.90 14.16 7.56
CA ASP A 308 -11.88 14.87 6.79
C ASP A 308 -11.20 15.98 7.62
N ARG A 309 -11.85 16.51 8.67
CA ARG A 309 -11.28 17.52 9.59
C ARG A 309 -10.13 16.94 10.41
N GLU A 310 -10.26 15.70 10.88
CA GLU A 310 -9.27 15.04 11.73
C GLU A 310 -8.43 13.99 10.99
N GLY A 311 -8.77 13.68 9.74
CA GLY A 311 -8.13 12.62 8.96
C GLY A 311 -8.34 11.23 9.56
N LYS A 312 -9.55 10.95 10.07
CA LYS A 312 -9.86 9.67 10.78
C LYS A 312 -11.12 9.02 10.22
N LEU A 313 -11.13 7.69 10.25
CA LEU A 313 -12.33 6.88 10.12
C LEU A 313 -12.96 6.68 11.49
N SER A 314 -14.25 6.94 11.62
CA SER A 314 -15.02 6.66 12.83
C SER A 314 -16.01 5.53 12.58
N PHE A 315 -16.19 4.66 13.56
CA PHE A 315 -17.01 3.45 13.47
C PHE A 315 -18.17 3.48 14.46
N SER A 316 -19.22 2.71 14.18
CA SER A 316 -20.27 2.42 15.16
C SER A 316 -19.72 1.60 16.33
N SER A 317 -20.31 1.75 17.51
CA SER A 317 -19.84 1.12 18.75
C SER A 317 -19.73 -0.40 18.71
N ASP A 318 -20.59 -1.09 17.96
CA ASP A 318 -20.59 -2.56 17.83
C ASP A 318 -19.34 -3.13 17.14
N LEU A 319 -18.55 -2.26 16.51
CA LEU A 319 -17.29 -2.61 15.85
C LEU A 319 -16.07 -2.43 16.76
N ALA A 320 -16.24 -2.06 18.03
CA ALA A 320 -15.15 -2.01 19.00
C ALA A 320 -14.39 -3.34 19.06
N GLU A 321 -13.06 -3.27 19.08
CA GLU A 321 -12.14 -4.42 19.14
C GLU A 321 -12.18 -5.37 17.94
N LYS A 322 -13.00 -5.08 16.91
CA LYS A 322 -13.03 -5.87 15.68
C LYS A 322 -11.83 -5.56 14.81
N VAL A 323 -11.34 -6.59 14.11
CA VAL A 323 -10.36 -6.45 13.04
C VAL A 323 -11.09 -6.05 11.77
N ILE A 324 -10.64 -4.98 11.14
CA ILE A 324 -11.13 -4.48 9.86
C ILE A 324 -10.06 -4.57 8.79
N ILE A 325 -10.53 -4.70 7.54
CA ILE A 325 -9.76 -4.52 6.33
C ILE A 325 -10.26 -3.24 5.67
N LEU A 326 -9.40 -2.22 5.64
CA LEU A 326 -9.60 -1.00 4.86
C LEU A 326 -8.99 -1.22 3.47
N GLU A 327 -9.84 -1.22 2.45
CA GLU A 327 -9.42 -1.19 1.05
C GLU A 327 -9.53 0.25 0.54
N TYR A 328 -8.41 0.85 0.14
CA TYR A 328 -8.34 2.25 -0.26
C TYR A 328 -7.46 2.47 -1.49
N ILE A 329 -7.74 3.56 -2.21
CA ILE A 329 -6.94 4.04 -3.33
C ILE A 329 -5.78 4.85 -2.76
N SER A 330 -4.57 4.39 -3.05
CA SER A 330 -3.33 5.10 -2.75
C SER A 330 -2.99 6.09 -3.86
N ASP A 331 -2.33 7.20 -3.52
CA ASP A 331 -1.80 8.18 -4.48
C ASP A 331 -0.64 7.61 -5.34
N GLY A 332 -0.14 6.42 -4.99
CA GLY A 332 0.90 5.69 -5.71
C GLY A 332 2.31 6.27 -5.56
N LEU A 333 2.51 7.25 -4.66
CA LEU A 333 3.80 7.85 -4.34
C LEU A 333 4.18 7.53 -2.89
N GLY A 334 4.35 6.25 -2.58
CA GLY A 334 4.63 5.78 -1.23
C GLY A 334 6.04 6.12 -0.70
N TYR A 335 6.22 5.90 0.61
CA TYR A 335 7.29 6.45 1.47
C TYR A 335 8.72 5.98 1.16
N ASN A 336 8.90 4.86 0.47
CA ASN A 336 10.21 4.25 0.24
C ASN A 336 10.33 3.92 -1.25
N GLY A 337 11.48 4.13 -1.89
CA GLY A 337 11.72 3.88 -3.33
C GLY A 337 11.29 2.50 -3.87
N GLN A 338 10.89 1.58 -2.99
CA GLN A 338 10.12 0.38 -3.30
C GLN A 338 8.77 0.64 -4.00
N ASP A 339 8.10 1.78 -3.79
CA ASP A 339 6.79 2.10 -4.39
C ASP A 339 6.89 2.83 -5.74
N MET A 340 8.08 3.32 -6.13
CA MET A 340 8.32 3.85 -7.48
C MET A 340 8.66 2.73 -8.48
N LYS A 341 7.96 1.60 -8.35
CA LYS A 341 8.15 0.41 -9.18
C LYS A 341 6.98 0.25 -10.14
N ILE A 342 7.30 0.10 -11.42
CA ILE A 342 6.32 -0.09 -12.48
C ILE A 342 6.33 -1.56 -12.89
N PRO A 343 5.18 -2.24 -12.98
CA PRO A 343 5.13 -3.56 -13.58
C PRO A 343 5.66 -3.51 -15.02
N LYS A 344 6.55 -4.43 -15.40
CA LYS A 344 7.11 -4.48 -16.77
C LYS A 344 6.03 -4.52 -17.87
N LEU A 345 4.85 -5.08 -17.56
CA LEU A 345 3.69 -5.11 -18.46
C LEU A 345 3.13 -3.73 -18.82
N ALA A 346 3.36 -2.72 -17.98
CA ALA A 346 2.88 -1.34 -18.12
C ALA A 346 3.97 -0.36 -18.59
N GLU A 347 5.23 -0.80 -18.67
CA GLU A 347 6.37 0.03 -19.06
C GLU A 347 6.17 0.71 -20.42
N GLU A 348 5.72 -0.06 -21.42
CA GLU A 348 5.48 0.47 -22.77
C GLU A 348 4.35 1.53 -22.82
N ALA A 349 3.35 1.40 -21.94
CA ALA A 349 2.30 2.39 -21.80
C ALA A 349 2.85 3.70 -21.20
N LEU A 350 3.77 3.60 -20.25
CA LEU A 350 4.44 4.76 -19.66
C LEU A 350 5.32 5.49 -20.69
N TYR A 351 6.09 4.77 -21.51
CA TYR A 351 6.87 5.40 -22.58
C TYR A 351 6.00 6.16 -23.58
N ALA A 352 4.85 5.60 -23.96
CA ALA A 352 3.92 6.31 -24.84
C ALA A 352 3.27 7.52 -24.15
N TYR A 353 2.98 7.44 -22.86
CA TYR A 353 2.52 8.57 -22.07
C TYR A 353 3.53 9.71 -22.07
N ILE A 354 4.78 9.41 -21.70
CA ILE A 354 5.87 10.39 -21.60
C ILE A 354 6.13 11.02 -22.97
N SER A 355 6.17 10.22 -24.04
CA SER A 355 6.37 10.70 -25.41
C SER A 355 5.30 11.71 -25.82
N HIS A 356 4.02 11.37 -25.57
CA HIS A 356 2.90 12.27 -25.84
C HIS A 356 3.00 13.55 -25.00
N ALA A 357 3.26 13.44 -23.70
CA ALA A 357 3.30 14.58 -22.79
C ALA A 357 4.42 15.58 -23.11
N ILE A 358 5.61 15.08 -23.46
CA ILE A 358 6.75 15.91 -23.87
C ILE A 358 6.48 16.62 -25.20
N ILE A 359 5.88 15.94 -26.18
CA ILE A 359 5.64 16.54 -27.49
C ILE A 359 4.45 17.50 -27.43
N ALA A 360 3.38 17.16 -26.70
CA ALA A 360 2.21 18.02 -26.54
C ALA A 360 2.53 19.33 -25.78
N SER A 361 3.55 19.33 -24.91
CA SER A 361 3.99 20.52 -24.18
C SER A 361 5.00 21.39 -24.95
N ARG A 362 5.53 20.92 -26.08
CA ARG A 362 6.49 21.69 -26.90
C ARG A 362 5.78 22.64 -27.85
N ILE A 363 6.40 23.78 -28.05
CA ILE A 363 6.00 24.72 -29.10
C ILE A 363 6.32 24.15 -30.49
N ASN A 364 5.56 24.59 -31.50
CA ASN A 364 5.78 24.28 -32.92
C ASN A 364 5.74 22.79 -33.28
N GLN A 365 4.98 21.99 -32.53
CA GLN A 365 4.75 20.58 -32.90
C GLN A 365 3.54 20.44 -33.82
N PRO A 366 3.63 19.63 -34.90
CA PRO A 366 2.49 19.39 -35.76
C PRO A 366 1.36 18.66 -35.03
N GLU A 367 0.13 19.16 -35.15
CA GLU A 367 -1.05 18.60 -34.47
C GLU A 367 -1.28 17.12 -34.83
N TYR A 368 -1.04 16.72 -36.09
CA TYR A 368 -1.22 15.31 -36.50
C TYR A 368 -0.31 14.35 -35.72
N LEU A 369 0.88 14.82 -35.33
CA LEU A 369 1.86 14.04 -34.59
C LEU A 369 1.44 13.91 -33.13
N VAL A 370 0.97 15.00 -32.53
CA VAL A 370 0.38 15.02 -31.18
C VAL A 370 -0.83 14.06 -31.12
N GLN A 371 -1.74 14.13 -32.09
CA GLN A 371 -2.91 13.26 -32.15
C GLN A 371 -2.55 11.79 -32.33
N ARG A 372 -1.55 11.48 -33.17
CA ARG A 372 -1.05 10.11 -33.32
C ARG A 372 -0.54 9.57 -31.98
N LEU A 373 0.29 10.32 -31.27
CA LEU A 373 0.83 9.91 -29.96
C LEU A 373 -0.27 9.80 -28.91
N ARG A 374 -1.29 10.66 -28.96
CA ARG A 374 -2.47 10.56 -28.09
C ARG A 374 -3.19 9.23 -28.28
N ARG A 375 -3.43 8.83 -29.53
CA ARG A 375 -4.06 7.53 -29.86
C ARG A 375 -3.19 6.36 -29.42
N GLU A 376 -1.87 6.45 -29.63
CA GLU A 376 -0.92 5.43 -29.20
C GLU A 376 -0.90 5.28 -27.66
N LYS A 377 -0.80 6.39 -26.92
CA LYS A 377 -0.92 6.43 -25.45
C LYS A 377 -2.19 5.71 -25.01
N SER A 378 -3.35 6.08 -25.54
CA SER A 378 -4.64 5.50 -25.14
C SER A 378 -4.73 3.99 -25.43
N ALA A 379 -4.24 3.55 -26.58
CA ALA A 379 -4.24 2.13 -26.95
C ALA A 379 -3.33 1.29 -26.03
N LYS A 380 -2.11 1.76 -25.77
CA LYS A 380 -1.15 1.04 -24.90
C LYS A 380 -1.60 1.04 -23.44
N LEU A 381 -2.17 2.14 -22.95
CA LEU A 381 -2.77 2.22 -21.62
C LEU A 381 -3.88 1.17 -21.46
N ARG A 382 -4.82 1.10 -22.42
CA ARG A 382 -5.89 0.09 -22.38
C ARG A 382 -5.34 -1.34 -22.37
N ASN A 383 -4.32 -1.63 -23.17
CA ASN A 383 -3.69 -2.94 -23.20
C ASN A 383 -2.98 -3.26 -21.87
N ALA A 384 -2.25 -2.31 -21.29
CA ALA A 384 -1.62 -2.46 -19.98
C ALA A 384 -2.67 -2.73 -18.89
N LYS A 385 -3.80 -2.02 -18.92
CA LYS A 385 -4.92 -2.24 -17.99
C LYS A 385 -5.45 -3.66 -18.07
N ILE A 386 -5.70 -4.18 -19.27
CA ILE A 386 -6.16 -5.57 -19.47
C ILE A 386 -5.13 -6.59 -18.97
N ARG A 387 -3.83 -6.35 -19.21
CA ARG A 387 -2.75 -7.21 -18.74
C ARG A 387 -2.61 -7.21 -17.22
N LEU A 388 -2.86 -6.06 -16.58
CA LEU A 388 -2.78 -5.89 -15.12
C LEU A 388 -4.02 -6.38 -14.39
N SER A 389 -5.20 -6.28 -15.02
CA SER A 389 -6.41 -6.91 -14.51
C SER A 389 -6.26 -8.42 -14.68
N ASN A 390 -5.93 -9.13 -13.60
CA ASN A 390 -5.77 -10.59 -13.56
C ASN A 390 -7.11 -11.32 -13.80
N ILE A 391 -7.75 -11.08 -14.95
CA ILE A 391 -9.05 -11.60 -15.34
C ILE A 391 -8.82 -13.02 -15.86
N LYS A 392 -9.03 -14.01 -14.99
CA LYS A 392 -8.97 -15.42 -15.37
C LYS A 392 -10.35 -15.89 -15.80
N LEU A 393 -10.49 -16.24 -17.08
CA LEU A 393 -11.76 -16.65 -17.68
C LEU A 393 -12.40 -17.85 -16.95
N ASN A 394 -11.58 -18.74 -16.40
CA ASN A 394 -12.05 -19.90 -15.60
C ASN A 394 -12.78 -19.49 -14.31
N GLU A 395 -12.40 -18.39 -13.66
CA GLU A 395 -13.05 -17.91 -12.43
C GLU A 395 -14.46 -17.36 -12.75
N PHE A 396 -14.63 -16.69 -13.89
CA PHE A 396 -15.96 -16.27 -14.38
C PHE A 396 -16.85 -17.46 -14.71
N VAL A 397 -16.29 -18.48 -15.36
CA VAL A 397 -17.03 -19.71 -15.71
C VAL A 397 -17.51 -20.43 -14.44
N GLN A 398 -16.72 -20.46 -13.37
CA GLN A 398 -17.12 -21.06 -12.10
C GLN A 398 -18.34 -20.35 -11.47
N ILE A 399 -18.38 -19.02 -11.50
CA ILE A 399 -19.51 -18.23 -10.97
C ILE A 399 -20.76 -18.39 -11.85
N ALA A 400 -20.58 -18.52 -13.17
CA ALA A 400 -21.67 -18.70 -14.13
C ALA A 400 -22.22 -20.13 -14.16
N ARG A 401 -21.40 -21.12 -13.77
CA ARG A 401 -21.77 -22.55 -13.77
C ARG A 401 -22.91 -22.81 -12.78
N GLY A 402 -24.05 -23.24 -13.28
CA GLY A 402 -25.23 -23.58 -12.47
C GLY A 402 -26.20 -22.42 -12.19
N LYS A 403 -25.90 -21.18 -12.63
CA LYS A 403 -26.83 -20.05 -12.51
C LYS A 403 -27.95 -20.05 -13.56
N SER A 404 -27.89 -20.93 -14.56
CA SER A 404 -29.02 -21.21 -15.46
C SER A 404 -30.04 -22.12 -14.76
N LYS A 405 -30.75 -21.61 -13.75
CA LYS A 405 -31.97 -22.24 -13.26
C LYS A 405 -33.07 -21.87 -14.25
N TRP A 406 -33.51 -22.82 -15.08
CA TRP A 406 -34.71 -22.62 -15.88
C TRP A 406 -35.87 -22.35 -14.94
N ILE A 407 -36.42 -21.13 -14.97
CA ILE A 407 -37.73 -20.85 -14.40
C ILE A 407 -38.70 -21.57 -15.32
N LYS A 408 -39.16 -22.75 -14.91
CA LYS A 408 -40.29 -23.42 -15.55
C LYS A 408 -41.55 -22.65 -15.13
N TYR A 409 -42.23 -22.04 -16.09
CA TYR A 409 -43.57 -21.49 -15.91
C TYR A 409 -44.61 -22.61 -15.83
#